data_AF-A0A925HS05-F1
#
_entry.id   AF-A0A925HS05-F1
#
_cell.length_a   1.000
_cell.length_b   1.000
_cell.length_c   1.000
_cell.angle_alpha   90.00
_cell.angle_beta   90.00
_cell.angle_gamma   90.00
#
_symmetry.space_group_name_H-M   'P 1'
#
loop_
_entity.id
_entity.type
_entity.pdbx_description
1 polymer ?
#
loop_
_entity_poly.entity_id
_entity_poly.type
_entity_poly.pdbx_seq_one_letter_code
_entity_poly.pdbx_strand_id
1 'polypeptide(L)' 'MRAALLALHEHGFRVVIDSLAGGGTSPAAGTSVVPGTIVRLHRSP' A
#
# COMPACT_ATOMS: atom_id res chain seq x y z
N MET A 1 4.77 3.75 -9.26
CA MET A 1 5.08 2.91 -8.07
C MET A 1 6.03 3.61 -7.10
N ARG A 2 7.26 3.98 -7.50
CA ARG A 2 8.27 4.59 -6.60
C ARG A 2 7.77 5.83 -5.83
N ALA A 3 7.13 6.78 -6.50
CA ALA A 3 6.60 7.99 -5.86
C ALA A 3 5.52 7.69 -4.80
N ALA A 4 4.65 6.69 -5.06
CA ALA A 4 3.62 6.29 -4.11
C ALA A 4 4.20 5.64 -2.85
N LEU A 5 5.27 4.83 -3.01
CA LEU A 5 5.99 4.24 -1.87
C LEU A 5 6.67 5.30 -1.01
N LEU A 6 7.27 6.32 -1.63
CA LEU A 6 7.88 7.45 -0.93
C LEU A 6 6.85 8.21 -0.10
N ALA A 7 5.73 8.59 -0.71
CA ALA A 7 4.65 9.29 0.01
C ALA A 7 4.12 8.46 1.20
N LEU A 8 3.90 7.15 1.01
CA LEU A 8 3.46 6.27 2.10
C LEU A 8 4.48 6.20 3.24
N HIS A 9 5.78 6.13 2.92
CA HIS A 9 6.83 6.13 3.91
C HIS A 9 6.92 7.46 4.69
N GLU A 10 6.82 8.60 4.00
CA GLU A 10 6.82 9.93 4.62
C GLU A 10 5.64 10.13 5.57
N HIS A 11 4.49 9.52 5.27
CA HIS A 11 3.33 9.50 6.16
C HIS A 11 3.39 8.41 7.26
N GLY A 12 4.52 7.70 7.38
CA GLY A 12 4.76 6.70 8.43
C GLY A 12 4.06 5.36 8.20
N PHE A 13 3.63 5.05 6.97
CA PHE A 13 3.03 3.77 6.63
C PHE A 13 4.10 2.71 6.30
N ARG A 14 3.78 1.46 6.59
CA ARG A 14 4.58 0.30 6.16
C ARG A 14 3.94 -0.29 4.91
N VAL A 15 4.71 -0.55 3.87
CA VAL A 15 4.18 -1.07 2.61
C VAL A 15 4.67 -2.48 2.36
N VAL A 16 3.76 -3.39 2.03
CA VAL A 16 4.05 -4.76 1.60
C VAL A 16 3.57 -4.92 0.17
N ILE A 17 4.46 -5.36 -0.73
CA ILE A 17 4.10 -5.63 -2.12
C ILE A 17 3.88 -7.13 -2.24
N ASP A 18 2.68 -7.51 -2.66
CA ASP A 18 2.26 -8.89 -2.85
C ASP A 18 2.00 -9.10 -4.36
N SER A 19 2.88 -9.84 -5.01
CA SER A 19 2.82 -10.07 -6.47
C SER A 19 1.96 -11.28 -6.85
N LEU A 20 1.35 -11.97 -5.88
CA LEU A 20 0.61 -13.22 -6.11
C LEU A 20 -0.91 -13.01 -6.08
N ALA A 21 -1.39 -11.82 -5.74
CA ALA A 21 -2.82 -11.52 -5.67
C ALA A 21 -3.27 -10.55 -6.76
N GLY A 22 -4.52 -10.72 -7.21
CA GLY A 22 -5.16 -9.85 -8.21
C GLY A 22 -5.05 -8.37 -7.82
N GLY A 23 -4.79 -7.52 -8.81
CA GLY A 23 -4.40 -6.13 -8.60
C GLY A 23 -5.32 -5.36 -7.62
N GLY A 24 -4.73 -4.53 -6.75
CA GLY A 24 -5.48 -3.75 -5.77
C GLY A 24 -4.65 -3.29 -4.57
N THR A 25 -5.32 -2.70 -3.58
CA THR A 25 -4.71 -2.30 -2.31
C THR A 25 -5.54 -2.82 -1.13
N SER A 26 -4.86 -3.21 -0.04
CA SER A 26 -5.49 -3.51 1.23
C SER A 26 -4.80 -2.72 2.34
N PRO A 27 -5.48 -1.79 3.04
CA PRO A 27 -6.90 -1.44 2.89
C PRO A 27 -7.25 -0.85 1.52
N ALA A 28 -8.54 -0.93 1.14
CA ALA A 28 -9.02 -0.42 -0.14
C ALA A 28 -8.80 1.09 -0.25
N ALA A 29 -8.59 1.59 -1.47
CA ALA A 29 -8.43 3.02 -1.72
C ALA A 29 -9.62 3.83 -1.16
N GLY A 30 -9.31 4.97 -0.52
CA GLY A 30 -10.31 5.80 0.16
C GLY A 30 -10.60 5.40 1.61
N THR A 31 -10.05 4.29 2.11
CA THR A 31 -10.17 3.92 3.53
C THR A 31 -9.34 4.87 4.40
N SER A 32 -9.94 5.42 5.46
CA SER A 32 -9.20 6.19 6.46
C SER A 32 -8.35 5.24 7.31
N VAL A 33 -7.03 5.51 7.36
CA VAL A 33 -6.04 4.68 8.05
C VAL A 33 -5.13 5.57 8.90
N VAL A 34 -4.62 5.02 10.00
CA VAL A 34 -3.70 5.73 10.90
C VAL A 34 -2.24 5.47 10.50
N PRO A 35 -1.32 6.43 10.72
CA PRO A 35 0.12 6.20 10.54
C PRO A 35 0.58 4.94 11.29
N GLY A 36 1.47 4.16 10.67
CA GLY A 36 1.90 2.85 11.15
C GLY A 36 1.08 1.66 10.62
N THR A 37 -0.05 1.92 9.94
CA THR A 37 -0.83 0.87 9.27
C THR A 37 -0.02 0.24 8.13
N ILE A 38 -0.18 -1.08 7.96
CA ILE A 38 0.42 -1.82 6.85
C ILE A 38 -0.49 -1.71 5.62
N VAL A 39 0.03 -1.12 4.54
CA VAL A 39 -0.63 -1.07 3.24
C VAL A 39 -0.07 -2.20 2.37
N ARG A 40 -0.93 -3.13 1.96
CA ARG A 40 -0.61 -4.19 1.01
C ARG A 40 -0.97 -3.71 -0.39
N LEU A 41 0.00 -3.79 -1.30
CA LEU A 41 -0.18 -3.51 -2.72
C LEU A 41 -0.15 -4.83 -3.47
N HIS A 42 -1.27 -5.18 -4.08
CA HIS A 42 -1.37 -6.37 -4.92
C HIS A 42 -1.06 -5.96 -6.36
N ARG A 43 -0.03 -6.58 -6.94
CA ARG A 43 0.33 -6.36 -8.35
C ARG A 43 -0.24 -7.52 -9.16
N SER A 44 -1.03 -7.20 -10.19
CA SER A 44 -1.37 -8.21 -11.20
C SER A 44 -0.08 -8.70 -11.89
N PRO A 45 0.04 -10.00 -12.17
CA PRO A 45 1.15 -10.52 -12.95
C PRO A 45 1.29 -9.81 -14.30
#